data_AF-A0A2E7SS21-F1
#
_entry.id   AF-A0A2E7SS21-F1
#
_cell.length_a   1.000
_cell.length_b   1.000
_cell.length_c   1.000
_cell.angle_alpha   90.00
_cell.angle_beta   90.00
_cell.angle_gamma   90.00
#
_symmetry.space_group_name_H-M   'P 1'
#
loop_
_entity.id
_entity.type
_entity.pdbx_description
1 polymer ?
#
loop_
_entity_poly.entity_id
_entity_poly.type
_entity_poly.pdbx_seq_one_letter_code
_entity_poly.pdbx_strand_id
1 'polypeptide(L)'
;MPKRKYILALDQGTTSSRAIVFDSNSRIVASSQKEFPQIFPQSGWVEHDPEIIWRSQMATAKQALRRASLTAQDISSIGITNQRETTVVWDRDTGKPIANAIVWQDRRTADLCRALKKDKADRLIRRLTGLELDAYFSATKINWLLKHTKGARSRAKAGRLAFGTIDSWLLWKLTGGRVHKTDASNASRTMLYNIRTGDWDDRLLELFNIPRVMMPEICASSGILAETSTFGGSIPIAGVAGDQQAALFGQCCHRSGMTKCTYGTGCFMLMQTGNKPMPSKNRLLTTVAWQIGKKTEYALEGSVFTAGAAVQWLRDQLGLVSSAPEIERLAKRVPDNGGVHFVPAFTGLGAPHWNPNARATISGLSRGT
;
A
#
# COMPACT_ATOMS: atom_id res chain seq x y z
N MET A 1 26.38 -24.90 -12.79
CA MET A 1 26.09 -23.67 -12.01
C MET A 1 25.36 -24.06 -10.74
N PRO A 2 25.72 -23.53 -9.56
CA PRO A 2 24.97 -23.82 -8.34
C PRO A 2 23.52 -23.38 -8.53
N LYS A 3 22.57 -24.27 -8.24
CA LYS A 3 21.13 -23.98 -8.34
C LYS A 3 20.81 -22.87 -7.34
N ARG A 4 20.42 -21.68 -7.83
CA ARG A 4 19.75 -20.68 -7.00
C ARG A 4 18.46 -21.31 -6.46
N LYS A 5 18.29 -21.38 -5.14
CA LYS A 5 17.22 -22.18 -4.51
C LYS A 5 16.26 -21.37 -3.65
N TYR A 6 16.56 -20.10 -3.39
CA TYR A 6 15.82 -19.29 -2.43
C TYR A 6 15.18 -18.06 -3.05
N ILE A 7 14.06 -17.63 -2.49
CA ILE A 7 13.38 -16.39 -2.87
C ILE A 7 13.45 -15.42 -1.69
N LEU A 8 13.81 -14.16 -1.96
CA LEU A 8 13.75 -13.09 -0.97
C LEU A 8 12.50 -12.24 -1.20
N ALA A 9 11.56 -12.26 -0.27
CA ALA A 9 10.40 -11.38 -0.27
C ALA A 9 10.69 -10.13 0.58
N LEU A 10 10.46 -8.95 0.01
CA LEU A 10 10.51 -7.66 0.68
C LEU A 10 9.08 -7.18 0.90
N ASP A 11 8.66 -7.04 2.15
CA ASP A 11 7.33 -6.61 2.54
C ASP A 11 7.41 -5.28 3.30
N GLN A 12 7.15 -4.18 2.60
CA GLN A 12 7.21 -2.83 3.14
C GLN A 12 5.83 -2.44 3.69
N GLY A 13 5.56 -2.77 4.95
CA GLY A 13 4.30 -2.45 5.62
C GLY A 13 4.20 -1.00 6.09
N THR A 14 3.04 -0.65 6.66
CA THR A 14 2.77 0.71 7.16
C THR A 14 3.55 1.06 8.43
N THR A 15 3.73 0.10 9.35
CA THR A 15 4.40 0.32 10.64
C THR A 15 5.80 -0.29 10.70
N SER A 16 6.07 -1.28 9.83
CA SER A 16 7.35 -1.98 9.81
C SER A 16 7.68 -2.48 8.42
N SER A 17 8.97 -2.60 8.14
CA SER A 17 9.50 -3.29 6.97
C SER A 17 9.86 -4.72 7.38
N ARG A 18 9.63 -5.69 6.50
CA ARG A 18 9.95 -7.10 6.72
C ARG A 18 10.68 -7.66 5.50
N ALA A 19 11.58 -8.60 5.74
CA ALA A 19 12.17 -9.42 4.69
C ALA A 19 12.12 -10.89 5.11
N ILE A 20 11.75 -11.76 4.17
CA ILE A 20 11.59 -13.19 4.41
C ILE A 20 12.31 -13.96 3.30
N VAL A 21 13.12 -14.94 3.69
CA VAL A 21 13.75 -15.90 2.77
C VAL A 21 12.92 -17.17 2.76
N PHE A 22 12.51 -17.61 1.57
CA PHE A 22 11.79 -18.85 1.34
C PHE A 22 12.66 -19.87 0.59
N ASP A 23 12.54 -21.16 0.94
CA ASP A 23 13.09 -22.26 0.14
C ASP A 23 12.18 -22.66 -1.05
N SER A 24 12.59 -23.66 -1.82
CA SER A 24 11.82 -24.17 -2.96
C SER A 24 10.48 -24.82 -2.59
N ASN A 25 10.25 -25.12 -1.30
CA ASN A 25 9.01 -25.67 -0.77
C ASN A 25 8.15 -24.60 -0.10
N SER A 26 8.46 -23.31 -0.31
CA SER A 26 7.79 -22.17 0.31
C SER A 26 7.87 -22.13 1.83
N ARG A 27 8.87 -22.80 2.44
CA ARG A 27 9.13 -22.73 3.88
C ARG A 27 9.96 -21.50 4.20
N ILE A 28 9.63 -20.84 5.31
CA ILE A 28 10.42 -19.72 5.83
C ILE A 28 11.75 -20.25 6.37
N VAL A 29 12.84 -19.85 5.73
CA VAL A 29 14.22 -20.18 6.16
C VAL A 29 14.71 -19.16 7.17
N ALA A 30 14.46 -17.88 6.90
CA ALA A 30 14.77 -16.80 7.81
C ALA A 30 13.84 -15.62 7.58
N SER A 31 13.63 -14.80 8.62
CA SER A 31 12.92 -13.54 8.52
C SER A 31 13.60 -12.46 9.35
N SER A 32 13.37 -11.21 8.99
CA SER A 32 13.71 -10.04 9.80
C SER A 32 12.63 -8.98 9.62
N GLN A 33 12.34 -8.24 10.70
CA GLN A 33 11.36 -7.18 10.74
C GLN A 33 11.92 -6.01 11.55
N LYS A 34 11.63 -4.78 11.10
CA LYS A 34 12.02 -3.56 11.79
C LYS A 34 10.94 -2.50 11.65
N GLU A 35 10.47 -1.98 12.78
CA GLU A 35 9.57 -0.83 12.81
C GLU A 35 10.28 0.44 12.37
N PHE A 36 9.50 1.42 11.90
CA PHE A 36 10.00 2.74 11.56
C PHE A 36 9.03 3.83 12.04
N PRO A 37 9.52 5.06 12.32
CA PRO A 37 8.72 6.13 12.89
C PRO A 37 7.50 6.49 12.04
N GLN A 38 6.38 6.72 12.72
CA GLN A 38 5.17 7.28 12.13
C GLN A 38 5.19 8.79 12.41
N ILE A 39 5.01 9.63 11.39
CA ILE A 39 5.08 11.08 11.52
C ILE A 39 3.66 11.64 11.44
N PHE A 40 3.25 12.38 12.47
CA PHE A 40 1.92 13.00 12.56
C PHE A 40 2.06 14.52 12.71
N PRO A 41 2.31 15.28 11.62
CA PRO A 41 2.56 16.72 11.73
C PRO A 41 1.35 17.50 12.26
N GLN A 42 0.14 17.02 11.97
CA GLN A 42 -1.14 17.61 12.34
C GLN A 42 -2.19 16.51 12.51
N SER A 43 -3.31 16.82 13.15
CA SER A 43 -4.43 15.88 13.27
C SER A 43 -4.92 15.39 11.90
N GLY A 44 -5.00 14.07 11.75
CA GLY A 44 -5.38 13.41 10.50
C GLY A 44 -4.30 13.37 9.42
N TRP A 45 -3.11 13.92 9.66
CA TRP A 45 -1.98 13.84 8.75
C TRP A 45 -1.06 12.70 9.14
N VAL A 46 -0.64 11.90 8.17
CA VAL A 46 0.22 10.72 8.37
C VAL A 46 1.30 10.72 7.28
N GLU A 47 2.55 10.79 7.72
CA GLU A 47 3.71 10.86 6.86
C GLU A 47 4.75 9.79 7.22
N HIS A 48 5.54 9.40 6.22
CA HIS A 48 6.76 8.61 6.41
C HIS A 48 7.93 9.29 5.71
N ASP A 49 9.13 9.20 6.29
CA ASP A 49 10.35 9.57 5.59
C ASP A 49 10.73 8.45 4.58
N PRO A 50 10.77 8.73 3.26
CA PRO A 50 11.07 7.72 2.24
C PRO A 50 12.48 7.12 2.37
N GLU A 51 13.46 7.87 2.88
CA GLU A 51 14.81 7.35 3.12
C GLU A 51 14.86 6.44 4.35
N ILE A 52 14.02 6.68 5.37
CA ILE A 52 13.87 5.74 6.49
C ILE A 52 13.17 4.45 6.02
N ILE A 53 12.15 4.55 5.16
CA ILE A 53 11.52 3.38 4.52
C ILE A 53 12.60 2.55 3.80
N TRP A 54 13.40 3.18 2.96
CA TRP A 54 14.49 2.52 2.23
C TRP A 54 15.50 1.84 3.16
N ARG A 55 16.02 2.59 4.15
CA ARG A 55 17.03 2.07 5.10
C ARG A 55 16.49 0.92 5.94
N SER A 56 15.23 0.99 6.39
CA SER A 56 14.61 -0.07 7.18
C SER A 56 14.43 -1.35 6.35
N GLN A 57 13.96 -1.24 5.10
CA GLN A 57 13.78 -2.38 4.21
C GLN A 57 15.11 -3.05 3.84
N MET A 58 16.17 -2.26 3.61
CA MET A 58 17.50 -2.81 3.34
C MET A 58 18.13 -3.45 4.57
N ALA A 59 17.92 -2.88 5.76
CA ALA A 59 18.39 -3.47 7.00
C ALA A 59 17.77 -4.86 7.23
N THR A 60 16.46 -4.99 7.03
CA THR A 60 15.77 -6.28 7.20
C THR A 60 16.17 -7.29 6.13
N ALA A 61 16.29 -6.88 4.87
CA ALA A 61 16.78 -7.74 3.78
C ALA A 61 18.16 -8.31 4.09
N LYS A 62 19.13 -7.46 4.44
CA LYS A 62 20.49 -7.88 4.80
C LYS A 62 20.50 -8.79 6.03
N GLN A 63 19.67 -8.49 7.04
CA GLN A 63 19.59 -9.31 8.24
C GLN A 63 18.96 -10.69 7.97
N ALA A 64 17.93 -10.78 7.12
CA ALA A 64 17.31 -12.05 6.74
C ALA A 64 18.30 -12.94 5.98
N LEU A 65 19.07 -12.39 5.02
CA LEU A 65 20.12 -13.10 4.31
C LEU A 65 21.22 -13.60 5.26
N ARG A 66 21.70 -12.73 6.17
CA ARG A 66 22.68 -13.12 7.19
C ARG A 66 22.18 -14.24 8.11
N ARG A 67 20.92 -14.18 8.56
CA ARG A 67 20.31 -15.21 9.42
C ARG A 67 20.17 -16.56 8.70
N ALA A 68 19.95 -16.53 7.38
CA ALA A 68 19.91 -17.73 6.55
C ALA A 68 21.32 -18.24 6.14
N SER A 69 22.39 -17.51 6.50
CA SER A 69 23.74 -17.76 6.00
C SER A 69 23.83 -17.81 4.46
N LEU A 70 23.06 -16.94 3.79
CA LEU A 70 22.97 -16.87 2.32
C LEU A 70 23.61 -15.60 1.76
N THR A 71 24.06 -15.70 0.52
CA THR A 71 24.58 -14.60 -0.28
C THR A 71 23.64 -14.30 -1.47
N ALA A 72 23.94 -13.26 -2.23
CA ALA A 72 23.21 -12.95 -3.46
C ALA A 72 23.22 -14.10 -4.48
N GLN A 73 24.25 -14.96 -4.47
CA GLN A 73 24.36 -16.09 -5.41
C GLN A 73 23.36 -17.21 -5.11
N ASP A 74 22.81 -17.27 -3.90
CA ASP A 74 21.85 -18.29 -3.48
C ASP A 74 20.39 -17.91 -3.80
N ILE A 75 20.15 -16.61 -4.05
CA ILE A 75 18.82 -16.03 -4.26
C ILE A 75 18.45 -16.07 -5.75
N SER A 76 17.40 -16.82 -6.06
CA SER A 76 16.84 -16.94 -7.41
C SER A 76 16.21 -15.64 -7.87
N SER A 77 15.45 -14.99 -6.99
CA SER A 77 14.78 -13.73 -7.29
C SER A 77 14.33 -12.98 -6.04
N ILE A 78 14.01 -11.71 -6.22
CA ILE A 78 13.34 -10.85 -5.23
C ILE A 78 11.88 -10.63 -5.64
N GLY A 79 10.98 -10.79 -4.69
CA GLY A 79 9.60 -10.30 -4.76
C GLY A 79 9.42 -9.05 -3.88
N ILE A 80 8.71 -8.05 -4.37
CA ILE A 80 8.41 -6.81 -3.63
C ILE A 80 6.91 -6.75 -3.38
N THR A 81 6.54 -6.49 -2.14
CA THR A 81 5.19 -6.13 -1.75
C THR A 81 5.22 -4.96 -0.78
N ASN A 82 4.16 -4.15 -0.77
CA ASN A 82 4.17 -2.87 -0.08
C ASN A 82 2.80 -2.41 0.38
N GLN A 83 2.78 -1.56 1.40
CA GLN A 83 1.63 -0.76 1.75
C GLN A 83 1.18 0.02 0.51
N ARG A 84 -0.10 -0.12 0.17
CA ARG A 84 -0.68 0.57 -0.97
C ARG A 84 -1.05 2.01 -0.63
N GLU A 85 -1.33 2.71 -1.71
CA GLU A 85 -1.60 4.14 -1.92
C GLU A 85 -0.51 5.14 -1.50
N THR A 86 0.31 4.83 -0.48
CA THR A 86 1.36 5.72 0.03
C THR A 86 2.23 6.28 -1.11
N THR A 87 2.36 7.60 -1.13
CA THR A 87 2.82 8.38 -2.30
C THR A 87 4.16 9.03 -2.04
N VAL A 88 5.13 8.78 -2.92
CA VAL A 88 6.45 9.42 -2.93
C VAL A 88 6.64 10.21 -4.22
N VAL A 89 7.22 11.40 -4.11
CA VAL A 89 7.72 12.18 -5.25
C VAL A 89 9.17 12.51 -5.01
N TRP A 90 10.03 12.22 -5.99
CA TRP A 90 11.47 12.44 -5.91
C TRP A 90 12.02 13.09 -7.17
N ASP A 91 13.19 13.68 -7.03
CA ASP A 91 13.97 14.23 -8.13
C ASP A 91 14.74 13.10 -8.83
N ARG A 92 14.63 13.02 -10.16
CA ARG A 92 15.24 11.95 -10.96
C ARG A 92 16.77 12.00 -10.94
N ASP A 93 17.34 13.20 -10.97
CA ASP A 93 18.79 13.39 -11.09
C ASP A 93 19.50 13.05 -9.78
N THR A 94 18.94 13.51 -8.66
CA THR A 94 19.54 13.34 -7.33
C THR A 94 19.03 12.10 -6.59
N GLY A 95 17.91 11.53 -7.03
CA GLY A 95 17.22 10.43 -6.33
C GLY A 95 16.63 10.82 -4.98
N LYS A 96 16.58 12.11 -4.64
CA LYS A 96 16.12 12.61 -3.33
C LYS A 96 14.61 12.90 -3.34
N PRO A 97 13.87 12.49 -2.30
CA PRO A 97 12.48 12.90 -2.12
C PRO A 97 12.35 14.43 -2.01
N ILE A 98 11.28 14.99 -2.56
CA ILE A 98 11.02 16.44 -2.45
C ILE A 98 10.35 16.83 -1.11
N ALA A 99 9.80 15.84 -0.41
CA ALA A 99 9.13 15.92 0.88
C ALA A 99 8.97 14.49 1.46
N ASN A 100 8.37 14.38 2.64
CA ASN A 100 7.93 13.09 3.17
C ASN A 100 6.90 12.41 2.25
N ALA A 101 6.85 11.08 2.33
CA ALA A 101 5.76 10.32 1.73
C ALA A 101 4.45 10.63 2.44
N ILE A 102 3.38 10.84 1.67
CA ILE A 102 2.03 10.98 2.23
C ILE A 102 1.41 9.58 2.28
N VAL A 103 1.09 9.12 3.49
CA VAL A 103 0.63 7.76 3.76
C VAL A 103 -0.84 7.61 3.37
N TRP A 104 -1.28 6.38 3.05
CA TRP A 104 -2.65 6.08 2.68
C TRP A 104 -3.72 6.52 3.71
N GLN A 105 -3.37 6.53 5.00
CA GLN A 105 -4.23 6.96 6.11
C GLN A 105 -4.45 8.48 6.14
N ASP A 106 -3.60 9.26 5.48
CA ASP A 106 -3.59 10.72 5.56
C ASP A 106 -4.86 11.35 4.99
N ARG A 107 -5.45 12.30 5.72
CA ARG A 107 -6.72 12.98 5.37
C ARG A 107 -6.56 14.40 4.85
N ARG A 108 -5.34 14.91 4.66
CA ARG A 108 -5.09 16.32 4.28
C ARG A 108 -5.73 16.72 2.95
N THR A 109 -6.05 15.75 2.10
CA THR A 109 -6.65 15.99 0.77
C THR A 109 -8.16 15.78 0.72
N ALA A 110 -8.82 15.59 1.87
CA ALA A 110 -10.27 15.39 1.94
C ALA A 110 -11.05 16.58 1.36
N ASP A 111 -10.56 17.81 1.55
CA ASP A 111 -11.21 19.03 1.06
C ASP A 111 -11.21 19.12 -0.47
N LEU A 112 -10.10 18.73 -1.09
CA LEU A 112 -10.00 18.58 -2.55
C LEU A 112 -11.00 17.54 -3.06
N CYS A 113 -11.12 16.40 -2.36
CA CYS A 113 -12.10 15.37 -2.72
C CYS A 113 -13.55 15.89 -2.62
N ARG A 114 -13.87 16.68 -1.59
CA ARG A 114 -15.20 17.30 -1.44
C ARG A 114 -15.49 18.29 -2.57
N ALA A 115 -14.51 19.10 -2.97
CA ALA A 115 -14.65 20.04 -4.09
C ALA A 115 -14.92 19.29 -5.41
N LEU A 116 -14.08 18.31 -5.75
CA LEU A 116 -14.22 17.50 -6.97
C LEU A 116 -15.54 16.72 -7.02
N LYS A 117 -16.09 16.33 -5.86
CA LYS A 117 -17.40 15.68 -5.78
C LYS A 117 -18.55 16.65 -6.09
N LYS A 118 -18.44 17.92 -5.72
CA LYS A 118 -19.43 18.95 -6.11
C LYS A 118 -19.45 19.13 -7.63
N ASP A 119 -18.29 18.98 -8.28
CA ASP A 119 -18.13 19.03 -9.73
C ASP A 119 -18.46 17.69 -10.43
N LYS A 120 -19.01 16.70 -9.69
CA LYS A 120 -19.45 15.38 -10.19
C LYS A 120 -18.32 14.54 -10.83
N ALA A 121 -17.06 14.78 -10.45
CA ALA A 121 -15.91 14.02 -10.94
C ALA A 121 -15.88 12.56 -10.44
N ASP A 122 -16.60 12.26 -9.36
CA ASP A 122 -16.71 10.93 -8.76
C ASP A 122 -17.21 9.86 -9.74
N ARG A 123 -18.14 10.22 -10.64
CA ARG A 123 -18.66 9.30 -11.67
C ARG A 123 -17.58 8.92 -12.69
N LEU A 124 -16.80 9.89 -13.14
CA LEU A 124 -15.70 9.67 -14.08
C LEU A 124 -14.66 8.75 -13.44
N ILE A 125 -14.23 9.09 -12.22
CA ILE A 125 -13.25 8.32 -11.46
C ILE A 125 -13.71 6.87 -11.31
N ARG A 126 -14.90 6.63 -10.73
CA ARG A 126 -15.40 5.27 -10.50
C ARG A 126 -15.53 4.46 -11.78
N ARG A 127 -15.90 5.08 -12.91
CA ARG A 127 -16.01 4.41 -14.21
C ARG A 127 -14.65 3.93 -14.73
N LEU A 128 -13.61 4.74 -14.56
CA LEU A 128 -12.28 4.50 -15.13
C LEU A 128 -11.40 3.66 -14.21
N THR A 129 -11.46 3.90 -12.91
CA THR A 129 -10.53 3.31 -11.92
C THR A 129 -11.18 2.21 -11.08
N GLY A 130 -12.51 2.18 -10.99
CA GLY A 130 -13.22 1.30 -10.05
C GLY A 130 -13.20 1.79 -8.59
N LEU A 131 -12.61 2.96 -8.33
CA LEU A 131 -12.44 3.52 -7.00
C LEU A 131 -13.48 4.59 -6.66
N GLU A 132 -13.63 4.87 -5.37
CA GLU A 132 -14.37 6.04 -4.87
C GLU A 132 -13.47 7.28 -4.88
N LEU A 133 -14.07 8.48 -4.93
CA LEU A 133 -13.33 9.73 -4.74
C LEU A 133 -13.11 9.98 -3.24
N ASP A 134 -11.94 9.59 -2.74
CA ASP A 134 -11.53 9.75 -1.35
C ASP A 134 -10.05 10.11 -1.25
N ALA A 135 -9.67 10.76 -0.15
CA ALA A 135 -8.29 11.12 0.16
C ALA A 135 -7.39 9.89 0.33
N TYR A 136 -7.93 8.67 0.35
CA TYR A 136 -7.22 7.39 0.50
C TYR A 136 -6.24 7.15 -0.65
N PHE A 137 -6.58 7.53 -1.88
CA PHE A 137 -5.81 7.22 -3.08
C PHE A 137 -4.70 8.22 -3.39
N SER A 138 -3.78 7.86 -4.29
CA SER A 138 -2.53 8.60 -4.53
C SER A 138 -2.73 9.92 -5.30
N ALA A 139 -3.68 10.00 -6.22
CA ALA A 139 -3.82 11.15 -7.13
C ALA A 139 -3.88 12.51 -6.42
N THR A 140 -4.69 12.61 -5.36
CA THR A 140 -4.81 13.86 -4.59
C THR A 140 -3.55 14.17 -3.79
N LYS A 141 -2.80 13.15 -3.35
CA LYS A 141 -1.53 13.32 -2.63
C LYS A 141 -0.44 13.87 -3.55
N ILE A 142 -0.37 13.38 -4.79
CA ILE A 142 0.54 13.91 -5.81
C ILE A 142 0.21 15.38 -6.08
N ASN A 143 -1.07 15.69 -6.32
CA ASN A 143 -1.52 17.07 -6.53
C ASN A 143 -1.11 17.97 -5.36
N TRP A 144 -1.31 17.50 -4.12
CA TRP A 144 -0.96 18.23 -2.91
C TRP A 144 0.55 18.51 -2.83
N LEU A 145 1.41 17.52 -3.06
CA LEU A 145 2.87 17.69 -3.06
C LEU A 145 3.32 18.69 -4.13
N LEU A 146 2.80 18.58 -5.35
CA LEU A 146 3.12 19.51 -6.43
C LEU A 146 2.65 20.94 -6.15
N LYS A 147 1.59 21.11 -5.37
CA LYS A 147 1.04 22.43 -4.99
C LYS A 147 1.82 23.06 -3.82
N HIS A 148 2.22 22.27 -2.82
CA HIS A 148 2.75 22.79 -1.56
C HIS A 148 4.28 22.73 -1.45
N THR A 149 4.97 22.03 -2.37
CA THR A 149 6.43 22.04 -2.43
C THR A 149 6.92 23.10 -3.43
N LYS A 150 7.73 24.06 -2.95
CA LYS A 150 8.25 25.18 -3.76
C LYS A 150 8.94 24.68 -5.03
N GLY A 151 8.49 25.15 -6.19
CA GLY A 151 9.05 24.80 -7.50
C GLY A 151 8.77 23.37 -7.97
N ALA A 152 8.01 22.55 -7.23
CA ALA A 152 7.76 21.17 -7.62
C ALA A 152 6.96 21.07 -8.92
N ARG A 153 5.97 21.93 -9.13
CA ARG A 153 5.12 21.91 -10.33
C ARG A 153 5.87 22.21 -11.62
N SER A 154 6.77 23.19 -11.63
CA SER A 154 7.59 23.50 -12.81
C SER A 154 8.59 22.37 -13.09
N ARG A 155 9.23 21.83 -12.04
CA ARG A 155 10.15 20.68 -12.17
C ARG A 155 9.45 19.42 -12.67
N ALA A 156 8.22 19.15 -12.21
CA ALA A 156 7.39 18.06 -12.70
C ALA A 156 7.06 18.19 -14.19
N LYS A 157 6.64 19.40 -14.63
CA LYS A 157 6.37 19.67 -16.05
C LYS A 157 7.62 19.54 -16.92
N ALA A 158 8.79 19.90 -16.38
CA ALA A 158 10.09 19.72 -17.02
C ALA A 158 10.62 18.27 -16.97
N GLY A 159 9.84 17.30 -16.48
CA GLY A 159 10.24 15.90 -16.41
C GLY A 159 11.28 15.56 -15.33
N ARG A 160 11.65 16.50 -14.47
CA ARG A 160 12.68 16.31 -13.43
C ARG A 160 12.20 15.54 -12.20
N LEU A 161 10.88 15.46 -12.00
CA LEU A 161 10.29 14.72 -10.89
C LEU A 161 9.68 13.40 -11.36
N ALA A 162 9.85 12.38 -10.54
CA ALA A 162 9.18 11.09 -10.66
C ALA A 162 8.19 10.92 -9.51
N PHE A 163 7.06 10.28 -9.81
CA PHE A 163 6.13 9.78 -8.81
C PHE A 163 6.25 8.26 -8.70
N GLY A 164 5.98 7.73 -7.52
CA GLY A 164 5.79 6.31 -7.31
C GLY A 164 5.01 6.02 -6.02
N THR A 165 4.27 4.92 -6.05
CA THR A 165 3.96 4.16 -4.83
C THR A 165 5.23 3.50 -4.30
N ILE A 166 5.15 2.87 -3.12
CA ILE A 166 6.33 2.34 -2.42
C ILE A 166 7.09 1.28 -3.25
N ASP A 167 6.42 0.42 -4.01
CA ASP A 167 7.06 -0.53 -4.93
C ASP A 167 7.97 0.18 -5.94
N SER A 168 7.49 1.26 -6.55
CA SER A 168 8.24 2.03 -7.53
C SER A 168 9.43 2.73 -6.90
N TRP A 169 9.27 3.26 -5.68
CA TRP A 169 10.37 3.81 -4.89
C TRP A 169 11.43 2.75 -4.58
N LEU A 170 11.03 1.55 -4.13
CA LEU A 170 11.97 0.46 -3.84
C LEU A 170 12.68 -0.04 -5.10
N LEU A 171 11.98 -0.19 -6.23
CA LEU A 171 12.57 -0.52 -7.52
C LEU A 171 13.61 0.52 -7.94
N TRP A 172 13.27 1.81 -7.84
CA TRP A 172 14.18 2.90 -8.15
C TRP A 172 15.46 2.82 -7.31
N LYS A 173 15.33 2.62 -6.00
CA LYS A 173 16.49 2.53 -5.08
C LYS A 173 17.32 1.27 -5.29
N LEU A 174 16.68 0.11 -5.46
CA LEU A 174 17.37 -1.17 -5.72
C LEU A 174 18.14 -1.18 -7.04
N THR A 175 17.70 -0.39 -8.02
CA THR A 175 18.31 -0.35 -9.36
C THR A 175 19.24 0.84 -9.55
N GLY A 176 19.47 1.66 -8.51
CA GLY A 176 20.31 2.85 -8.59
C GLY A 176 19.76 3.91 -9.54
N GLY A 177 18.44 4.03 -9.64
CA GLY A 177 17.76 5.01 -10.49
C GLY A 177 17.57 4.60 -11.95
N ARG A 178 17.88 3.34 -12.31
CA ARG A 178 17.75 2.86 -13.70
C ARG A 178 16.33 2.44 -14.07
N VAL A 179 15.52 2.02 -13.11
CA VAL A 179 14.18 1.49 -13.35
C VAL A 179 13.13 2.30 -12.61
N HIS A 180 12.19 2.87 -13.37
CA HIS A 180 11.01 3.57 -12.86
C HIS A 180 9.74 2.85 -13.33
N LYS A 181 9.36 1.81 -12.58
CA LYS A 181 8.23 0.92 -12.90
C LYS A 181 7.29 0.77 -11.71
N THR A 182 6.07 0.32 -11.96
CA THR A 182 5.09 -0.13 -10.96
C THR A 182 4.22 -1.23 -11.56
N ASP A 183 3.70 -2.15 -10.75
CA ASP A 183 2.81 -3.19 -11.26
C ASP A 183 1.36 -2.71 -11.40
N ALA A 184 0.56 -3.46 -12.17
CA ALA A 184 -0.85 -3.14 -12.40
C ALA A 184 -1.69 -3.10 -11.10
N SER A 185 -1.35 -3.90 -10.08
CA SER A 185 -2.06 -3.89 -8.81
C SER A 185 -1.83 -2.58 -8.05
N ASN A 186 -0.59 -2.11 -7.89
CA ASN A 186 -0.28 -0.81 -7.29
C ASN A 186 -0.81 0.36 -8.13
N ALA A 187 -0.62 0.32 -9.45
CA ALA A 187 -1.14 1.33 -10.38
C ALA A 187 -2.65 1.53 -10.23
N SER A 188 -3.42 0.44 -10.11
CA SER A 188 -4.88 0.51 -9.95
C SER A 188 -5.33 1.23 -8.67
N ARG A 189 -4.44 1.44 -7.69
CA ARG A 189 -4.73 2.14 -6.43
C ARG A 189 -4.41 3.62 -6.45
N THR A 190 -3.85 4.12 -7.55
CA THR A 190 -3.44 5.52 -7.65
C THR A 190 -4.58 6.48 -7.90
N MET A 191 -5.74 6.00 -8.38
CA MET A 191 -6.82 6.83 -8.95
C MET A 191 -6.42 7.58 -10.25
N LEU A 192 -5.32 7.16 -10.91
CA LEU A 192 -4.86 7.69 -12.21
C LEU A 192 -4.81 6.62 -13.31
N TYR A 193 -4.87 5.35 -12.92
CA TYR A 193 -4.82 4.20 -13.82
C TYR A 193 -6.22 3.76 -14.25
N ASN A 194 -6.43 3.62 -15.55
CA ASN A 194 -7.67 3.09 -16.10
C ASN A 194 -7.60 1.56 -16.13
N ILE A 195 -8.39 0.92 -15.27
CA ILE A 195 -8.35 -0.53 -15.07
C ILE A 195 -8.88 -1.32 -16.27
N ARG A 196 -9.48 -0.66 -17.26
CA ARG A 196 -10.00 -1.29 -18.48
C ARG A 196 -9.01 -1.23 -19.63
N THR A 197 -8.34 -0.09 -19.81
CA THR A 197 -7.33 0.08 -20.87
C THR A 197 -5.97 -0.45 -20.44
N GLY A 198 -5.71 -0.52 -19.14
CA GLY A 198 -4.46 -1.00 -18.59
C GLY A 198 -3.34 0.04 -18.58
N ASP A 199 -3.68 1.33 -18.63
CA ASP A 199 -2.73 2.43 -18.75
C ASP A 199 -3.17 3.66 -17.92
N TRP A 200 -2.26 4.62 -17.72
CA TRP A 200 -2.55 5.92 -17.15
C TRP A 200 -3.58 6.69 -17.99
N ASP A 201 -4.64 7.23 -17.37
CA ASP A 201 -5.71 7.95 -18.08
C ASP A 201 -5.43 9.46 -18.11
N ASP A 202 -5.27 10.02 -19.31
CA ASP A 202 -4.93 11.43 -19.48
C ASP A 202 -6.00 12.39 -18.93
N ARG A 203 -7.28 11.99 -18.92
CA ARG A 203 -8.35 12.81 -18.33
C ARG A 203 -8.24 12.88 -16.83
N LEU A 204 -7.80 11.80 -16.17
CA LEU A 204 -7.56 11.79 -14.73
C LEU A 204 -6.30 12.60 -14.40
N LEU A 205 -5.24 12.45 -15.20
CA LEU A 205 -4.03 13.25 -15.06
C LEU A 205 -4.31 14.75 -15.21
N GLU A 206 -5.13 15.14 -16.17
CA GLU A 206 -5.60 16.52 -16.35
C GLU A 206 -6.45 17.00 -15.16
N LEU A 207 -7.44 16.20 -14.74
CA LEU A 207 -8.30 16.50 -13.59
C LEU A 207 -7.50 16.81 -12.31
N PHE A 208 -6.44 16.03 -12.04
CA PHE A 208 -5.56 16.24 -10.89
C PHE A 208 -4.37 17.15 -11.19
N ASN A 209 -4.25 17.68 -12.41
CA ASN A 209 -3.15 18.54 -12.87
C ASN A 209 -1.78 17.90 -12.58
N ILE A 210 -1.58 16.68 -13.09
CA ILE A 210 -0.38 15.85 -12.93
C ILE A 210 0.23 15.59 -14.31
N PRO A 211 1.49 15.99 -14.57
CA PRO A 211 2.16 15.68 -15.82
C PRO A 211 2.39 14.18 -16.00
N ARG A 212 1.99 13.62 -17.16
CA ARG A 212 2.17 12.19 -17.49
C ARG A 212 3.63 11.72 -17.38
N VAL A 213 4.59 12.60 -17.69
CA VAL A 213 6.05 12.32 -17.60
C VAL A 213 6.51 11.94 -16.18
N MET A 214 5.72 12.23 -15.14
CA MET A 214 6.01 11.78 -13.78
C MET A 214 5.68 10.30 -13.55
N MET A 215 4.87 9.67 -14.40
CA MET A 215 4.33 8.35 -14.14
C MET A 215 5.35 7.24 -14.44
N PRO A 216 5.43 6.19 -13.60
CA PRO A 216 6.23 5.00 -13.90
C PRO A 216 5.65 4.21 -15.07
N GLU A 217 6.50 3.43 -15.74
CA GLU A 217 6.04 2.40 -16.68
C GLU A 217 5.23 1.33 -15.92
N ILE A 218 4.08 0.94 -16.48
CA ILE A 218 3.27 -0.16 -15.95
C ILE A 218 3.85 -1.50 -16.40
N CYS A 219 4.14 -2.38 -15.45
CA CYS A 219 4.60 -3.73 -15.72
C CYS A 219 3.66 -4.81 -15.17
N ALA A 220 3.89 -6.05 -15.61
CA ALA A 220 3.21 -7.21 -15.05
C ALA A 220 3.63 -7.44 -13.58
N SER A 221 2.73 -8.00 -12.78
CA SER A 221 2.99 -8.34 -11.38
C SER A 221 3.98 -9.51 -11.23
N SER A 222 4.18 -10.32 -12.27
CA SER A 222 5.13 -11.44 -12.31
C SER A 222 5.87 -11.52 -13.65
N GLY A 223 7.19 -11.64 -13.57
CA GLY A 223 8.13 -11.63 -14.69
C GLY A 223 9.41 -10.91 -14.29
N ILE A 224 10.53 -11.08 -15.02
CA ILE A 224 11.77 -10.34 -14.72
C ILE A 224 11.55 -8.85 -15.02
N LEU A 225 11.54 -8.01 -13.97
CA LEU A 225 11.22 -6.58 -14.07
C LEU A 225 12.48 -5.70 -14.05
N ALA A 226 13.48 -6.14 -13.31
CA ALA A 226 14.74 -5.44 -13.10
C ALA A 226 15.81 -6.38 -12.54
N GLU A 227 17.05 -5.90 -12.46
CA GLU A 227 18.14 -6.53 -11.71
C GLU A 227 18.72 -5.56 -10.69
N THR A 228 19.10 -6.08 -9.52
CA THR A 228 19.77 -5.32 -8.46
C THR A 228 21.12 -5.93 -8.11
N SER A 229 22.11 -5.08 -7.87
CA SER A 229 23.42 -5.45 -7.32
C SER A 229 23.61 -5.05 -5.86
N THR A 230 22.56 -4.55 -5.19
CA THR A 230 22.61 -3.97 -3.83
C THR A 230 23.11 -4.97 -2.76
N PHE A 231 23.08 -6.26 -3.04
CA PHE A 231 23.44 -7.34 -2.11
C PHE A 231 24.79 -8.00 -2.43
N GLY A 232 25.65 -7.35 -3.23
CA GLY A 232 26.98 -7.87 -3.56
C GLY A 232 27.01 -8.89 -4.72
N GLY A 233 25.91 -8.99 -5.47
CA GLY A 233 25.77 -9.80 -6.68
C GLY A 233 24.46 -9.47 -7.40
N SER A 234 24.34 -9.82 -8.69
CA SER A 234 23.11 -9.55 -9.45
C SER A 234 21.99 -10.53 -9.08
N ILE A 235 20.87 -9.98 -8.62
CA ILE A 235 19.64 -10.71 -8.33
C ILE A 235 18.49 -10.11 -9.16
N PRO A 236 17.71 -10.93 -9.89
CA PRO A 236 16.55 -10.43 -10.61
C PRO A 236 15.42 -10.08 -9.63
N ILE A 237 14.76 -8.96 -9.86
CA ILE A 237 13.50 -8.59 -9.22
C ILE A 237 12.40 -9.08 -10.15
N ALA A 238 11.63 -10.08 -9.70
CA ALA A 238 10.77 -10.88 -10.58
C ALA A 238 9.27 -10.90 -10.18
N GLY A 239 8.91 -10.16 -9.14
CA GLY A 239 7.52 -10.02 -8.71
C GLY A 239 7.29 -8.74 -7.95
N VAL A 240 6.19 -8.06 -8.25
CA VAL A 240 5.72 -6.84 -7.58
C VAL A 240 4.21 -6.92 -7.47
N ALA A 241 3.67 -6.71 -6.27
CA ALA A 241 2.25 -6.55 -6.06
C ALA A 241 2.00 -5.69 -4.82
N GLY A 242 0.88 -4.98 -4.77
CA GLY A 242 0.48 -4.35 -3.54
C GLY A 242 0.10 -5.39 -2.47
N ASP A 243 0.35 -5.09 -1.20
CA ASP A 243 0.25 -6.01 -0.06
C ASP A 243 -1.01 -6.87 -0.01
N GLN A 244 -2.18 -6.26 -0.22
CA GLN A 244 -3.44 -7.00 -0.12
C GLN A 244 -3.67 -7.95 -1.30
N GLN A 245 -3.20 -7.59 -2.49
CA GLN A 245 -3.23 -8.46 -3.66
C GLN A 245 -2.17 -9.57 -3.57
N ALA A 246 -0.98 -9.27 -3.04
CA ALA A 246 0.02 -10.28 -2.72
C ALA A 246 -0.54 -11.30 -1.70
N ALA A 247 -1.25 -10.83 -0.67
CA ALA A 247 -1.93 -11.69 0.30
C ALA A 247 -3.06 -12.53 -0.34
N LEU A 248 -3.83 -11.97 -1.27
CA LEU A 248 -4.84 -12.72 -2.05
C LEU A 248 -4.17 -13.85 -2.85
N PHE A 249 -3.06 -13.55 -3.51
CA PHE A 249 -2.30 -14.53 -4.28
C PHE A 249 -1.68 -15.62 -3.39
N GLY A 250 -1.10 -15.23 -2.25
CA GLY A 250 -0.49 -16.14 -1.28
C GLY A 250 -1.50 -17.04 -0.53
N GLN A 251 -2.77 -16.62 -0.46
CA GLN A 251 -3.88 -17.44 0.01
C GLN A 251 -4.43 -18.39 -1.06
N CYS A 252 -3.73 -18.56 -2.19
CA CYS A 252 -4.13 -19.40 -3.31
C CYS A 252 -5.52 -19.04 -3.89
N CYS A 253 -5.96 -17.78 -3.75
CA CYS A 253 -7.26 -17.31 -4.25
C CYS A 253 -7.23 -17.03 -5.76
N HIS A 254 -6.89 -18.03 -6.56
CA HIS A 254 -6.64 -17.89 -8.01
C HIS A 254 -7.89 -18.13 -8.88
N ARG A 255 -9.06 -18.35 -8.26
CA ARG A 255 -10.33 -18.58 -8.96
C ARG A 255 -11.37 -17.56 -8.53
N SER A 256 -12.26 -17.22 -9.46
CA SER A 256 -13.36 -16.28 -9.22
C SER A 256 -14.21 -16.72 -8.03
N GLY A 257 -14.51 -15.79 -7.13
CA GLY A 257 -15.26 -16.01 -5.89
C GLY A 257 -14.39 -16.38 -4.68
N MET A 258 -13.13 -16.78 -4.86
CA MET A 258 -12.23 -17.01 -3.72
C MET A 258 -11.93 -15.70 -3.00
N THR A 259 -12.03 -15.72 -1.67
CA THR A 259 -12.04 -14.52 -0.83
C THR A 259 -11.13 -14.71 0.39
N LYS A 260 -10.47 -13.63 0.82
CA LYS A 260 -9.73 -13.54 2.09
C LYS A 260 -10.02 -12.22 2.80
N CYS A 261 -9.90 -12.14 4.14
CA CYS A 261 -9.61 -10.87 4.84
C CYS A 261 -8.23 -10.98 5.50
N THR A 262 -7.44 -9.92 5.38
CA THR A 262 -6.19 -9.78 6.12
C THR A 262 -6.45 -8.85 7.30
N TYR A 263 -6.18 -9.32 8.52
CA TYR A 263 -6.27 -8.53 9.75
C TYR A 263 -4.88 -7.98 10.10
N GLY A 264 -4.67 -6.68 9.89
CA GLY A 264 -3.46 -5.96 10.24
C GLY A 264 -3.81 -4.61 10.87
N THR A 265 -3.09 -3.55 10.50
CA THR A 265 -3.43 -2.17 10.90
C THR A 265 -4.89 -1.83 10.56
N GLY A 266 -5.36 -2.21 9.36
CA GLY A 266 -6.76 -2.28 8.94
C GLY A 266 -7.22 -3.73 8.65
N CYS A 267 -8.48 -3.95 8.24
CA CYS A 267 -8.90 -5.21 7.58
C CYS A 267 -9.20 -4.95 6.12
N PHE A 268 -8.68 -5.80 5.25
CA PHE A 268 -8.93 -5.71 3.82
C PHE A 268 -9.44 -7.04 3.31
N MET A 269 -10.73 -7.05 2.96
CA MET A 269 -11.39 -8.18 2.35
C MET A 269 -11.26 -8.07 0.84
N LEU A 270 -10.69 -9.09 0.19
CA LEU A 270 -10.55 -9.14 -1.25
C LEU A 270 -11.17 -10.44 -1.78
N MET A 271 -11.95 -10.32 -2.85
CA MET A 271 -12.50 -11.44 -3.61
C MET A 271 -11.98 -11.38 -5.05
N GLN A 272 -11.40 -12.46 -5.55
CA GLN A 272 -10.96 -12.57 -6.95
C GLN A 272 -12.20 -12.64 -7.87
N THR A 273 -12.18 -11.92 -9.00
CA THR A 273 -13.33 -11.75 -9.91
C THR A 273 -13.05 -12.11 -11.37
N GLY A 274 -11.97 -12.86 -11.62
CA GLY A 274 -11.56 -13.31 -12.94
C GLY A 274 -10.97 -12.18 -13.80
N ASN A 275 -11.18 -12.27 -15.11
CA ASN A 275 -10.56 -11.42 -16.12
C ASN A 275 -11.44 -10.24 -16.58
N LYS A 276 -12.54 -9.96 -15.87
CA LYS A 276 -13.42 -8.82 -16.17
C LYS A 276 -13.60 -7.97 -14.90
N PRO A 277 -13.45 -6.64 -14.99
CA PRO A 277 -13.66 -5.78 -13.83
C PRO A 277 -15.13 -5.82 -13.42
N MET A 278 -15.39 -6.21 -12.18
CA MET A 278 -16.74 -6.31 -11.62
C MET A 278 -17.09 -5.03 -10.85
N PRO A 279 -17.98 -4.16 -11.34
CA PRO A 279 -18.38 -2.95 -10.62
C PRO A 279 -19.22 -3.32 -9.39
N SER A 280 -18.94 -2.67 -8.25
CA SER A 280 -19.75 -2.87 -7.05
C SER A 280 -21.09 -2.13 -7.11
N LYS A 281 -22.15 -2.80 -6.62
CA LYS A 281 -23.45 -2.20 -6.29
C LYS A 281 -23.56 -1.79 -4.81
N ASN A 282 -22.59 -2.19 -3.99
CA ASN A 282 -22.58 -2.01 -2.52
C ASN A 282 -21.36 -1.20 -2.04
N ARG A 283 -20.87 -0.28 -2.89
CA ARG A 283 -19.74 0.62 -2.57
C ARG A 283 -18.45 -0.09 -2.14
N LEU A 284 -18.18 -1.25 -2.73
CA LEU A 284 -16.84 -1.86 -2.72
C LEU A 284 -16.00 -1.31 -3.87
N LEU A 285 -14.68 -1.44 -3.76
CA LEU A 285 -13.75 -1.03 -4.79
C LEU A 285 -13.60 -2.14 -5.83
N THR A 286 -13.59 -1.79 -7.12
CA THR A 286 -13.11 -2.68 -8.18
C THR A 286 -11.65 -2.36 -8.44
N THR A 287 -10.77 -3.34 -8.35
CA THR A 287 -9.31 -3.14 -8.44
C THR A 287 -8.67 -4.22 -9.29
N VAL A 288 -7.45 -3.98 -9.78
CA VAL A 288 -6.65 -5.06 -10.37
C VAL A 288 -6.12 -5.95 -9.24
N ALA A 289 -6.26 -7.27 -9.40
CA ALA A 289 -5.64 -8.27 -8.54
C ALA A 289 -4.16 -8.44 -8.92
N TRP A 290 -3.90 -8.79 -10.17
CA TRP A 290 -2.55 -8.94 -10.72
C TRP A 290 -2.60 -8.97 -12.24
N GLN A 291 -1.43 -8.79 -12.85
CA GLN A 291 -1.21 -9.11 -14.26
C GLN A 291 -0.08 -10.15 -14.35
N ILE A 292 -0.36 -11.29 -14.97
CA ILE A 292 0.63 -12.35 -15.22
C ILE A 292 0.70 -12.57 -16.73
N GLY A 293 1.88 -12.33 -17.32
CA GLY A 293 2.01 -12.22 -18.77
C GLY A 293 1.09 -11.12 -19.31
N LYS A 294 0.23 -11.46 -20.28
CA LYS A 294 -0.76 -10.53 -20.85
C LYS A 294 -2.13 -10.58 -20.18
N LYS A 295 -2.33 -11.45 -19.18
CA LYS A 295 -3.63 -11.66 -18.55
C LYS A 295 -3.75 -10.81 -17.29
N THR A 296 -4.69 -9.88 -17.31
CA THR A 296 -5.08 -9.08 -16.14
C THR A 296 -6.27 -9.74 -15.45
N GLU A 297 -6.18 -9.89 -14.14
CA GLU A 297 -7.26 -10.35 -13.28
C GLU A 297 -7.64 -9.28 -12.26
N TYR A 298 -8.88 -9.32 -11.80
CA TYR A 298 -9.50 -8.26 -11.00
C TYR A 298 -9.96 -8.79 -9.64
N ALA A 299 -10.15 -7.87 -8.70
CA ALA A 299 -10.75 -8.14 -7.41
C ALA A 299 -11.82 -7.11 -7.05
N LEU A 300 -12.76 -7.54 -6.21
CA LEU A 300 -13.55 -6.65 -5.38
C LEU A 300 -12.89 -6.51 -4.01
N GLU A 301 -12.81 -5.28 -3.49
CA GLU A 301 -12.17 -4.97 -2.22
C GLU A 301 -13.10 -4.19 -1.28
N GLY A 302 -13.20 -4.66 -0.04
CA GLY A 302 -13.73 -3.92 1.09
C GLY A 302 -12.59 -3.49 2.01
N SER A 303 -12.45 -2.18 2.22
CA SER A 303 -11.35 -1.59 3.01
C SER A 303 -11.89 -1.07 4.34
N VAL A 304 -11.42 -1.65 5.45
CA VAL A 304 -11.67 -1.20 6.83
C VAL A 304 -10.38 -0.56 7.34
N PHE A 305 -10.40 0.77 7.54
CA PHE A 305 -9.18 1.53 7.85
C PHE A 305 -8.57 1.23 9.22
N THR A 306 -9.37 0.77 10.18
CA THR A 306 -8.94 0.53 11.56
C THR A 306 -9.38 -0.85 12.02
N ALA A 307 -8.41 -1.72 12.30
CA ALA A 307 -8.60 -3.00 12.96
C ALA A 307 -7.58 -3.14 14.10
N GLY A 308 -6.37 -3.63 13.82
CA GLY A 308 -5.28 -3.72 14.81
C GLY A 308 -4.83 -2.36 15.35
N ALA A 309 -5.01 -1.28 14.57
CA ALA A 309 -4.76 0.08 15.04
C ALA A 309 -5.65 0.48 16.23
N ALA A 310 -6.85 -0.09 16.37
CA ALA A 310 -7.69 0.14 17.55
C ALA A 310 -7.06 -0.49 18.80
N VAL A 311 -6.49 -1.69 18.68
CA VAL A 311 -5.76 -2.34 19.78
C VAL A 311 -4.51 -1.55 20.17
N GLN A 312 -3.77 -1.04 19.18
CA GLN A 312 -2.63 -0.15 19.43
C GLN A 312 -3.05 1.13 20.15
N TRP A 313 -4.17 1.73 19.77
CA TRP A 313 -4.70 2.92 20.45
C TRP A 313 -5.08 2.63 21.92
N LEU A 314 -5.74 1.50 22.20
CA LEU A 314 -6.06 1.09 23.56
C LEU A 314 -4.80 0.90 24.42
N ARG A 315 -3.70 0.41 23.82
CA ARG A 315 -2.40 0.24 24.46
C ARG A 315 -1.69 1.58 24.70
N ASP A 316 -1.47 2.33 23.63
CA ASP A 316 -0.53 3.46 23.62
C ASP A 316 -1.18 4.77 24.09
N GLN A 317 -2.49 4.94 23.90
CA GLN A 317 -3.19 6.19 24.20
C GLN A 317 -4.03 6.10 25.46
N LEU A 318 -4.76 4.99 25.66
CA LEU A 318 -5.56 4.81 26.89
C LEU A 318 -4.82 4.04 27.99
N GLY A 319 -3.72 3.33 27.68
CA GLY A 319 -2.99 2.54 28.67
C GLY A 319 -3.79 1.37 29.26
N LEU A 320 -4.86 0.92 28.60
CA LEU A 320 -5.75 -0.14 29.11
C LEU A 320 -5.14 -1.54 29.00
N VAL A 321 -4.15 -1.68 28.11
CA VAL A 321 -3.36 -2.90 27.95
C VAL A 321 -1.89 -2.54 27.87
N SER A 322 -1.04 -3.39 28.42
CA SER A 322 0.42 -3.30 28.34
C SER A 322 0.97 -3.82 27.01
N SER A 323 0.23 -4.70 26.34
CA SER A 323 0.63 -5.30 25.07
C SER A 323 -0.58 -5.67 24.21
N ALA A 324 -0.38 -5.82 22.89
CA ALA A 324 -1.48 -6.16 21.99
C ALA A 324 -2.14 -7.53 22.30
N PRO A 325 -1.41 -8.61 22.63
CA PRO A 325 -2.04 -9.90 22.96
C PRO A 325 -2.89 -9.89 24.23
N GLU A 326 -2.65 -8.94 25.14
CA GLU A 326 -3.41 -8.83 26.39
C GLU A 326 -4.90 -8.55 26.14
N ILE A 327 -5.26 -7.91 25.02
CA ILE A 327 -6.65 -7.58 24.70
C ILE A 327 -7.55 -8.83 24.65
N GLU A 328 -7.04 -9.95 24.11
CA GLU A 328 -7.80 -11.20 24.02
C GLU A 328 -8.04 -11.81 25.40
N ARG A 329 -7.02 -11.75 26.27
CA ARG A 329 -7.11 -12.23 27.64
C ARG A 329 -8.13 -11.42 28.44
N LEU A 330 -8.16 -10.10 28.28
CA LEU A 330 -9.14 -9.23 28.97
C LEU A 330 -10.54 -9.43 28.42
N ALA A 331 -10.71 -9.49 27.10
CA ALA A 331 -12.01 -9.72 26.48
C ALA A 331 -12.66 -11.04 26.93
N LYS A 332 -11.86 -12.10 27.18
CA LYS A 332 -12.34 -13.39 27.70
C LYS A 332 -12.78 -13.38 29.17
N ARG A 333 -12.58 -12.29 29.93
CA ARG A 333 -13.01 -12.19 31.34
C ARG A 333 -14.45 -11.76 31.51
N VAL A 334 -15.09 -11.25 30.45
CA VAL A 334 -16.49 -10.86 30.43
C VAL A 334 -17.29 -11.84 29.55
N PRO A 335 -18.55 -12.13 29.88
CA PRO A 335 -19.36 -13.07 29.11
C PRO A 335 -19.84 -12.50 27.76
N ASP A 336 -19.92 -11.17 27.64
CA ASP A 336 -20.36 -10.43 26.46
C ASP A 336 -19.79 -8.99 26.46
N ASN A 337 -20.33 -8.11 25.60
CA ASN A 337 -19.90 -6.72 25.52
C ASN A 337 -20.57 -5.78 26.56
N GLY A 338 -21.45 -6.29 27.43
CA GLY A 338 -22.15 -5.49 28.43
C GLY A 338 -23.03 -4.37 27.86
N GLY A 339 -23.47 -4.49 26.60
CA GLY A 339 -24.18 -3.43 25.86
C GLY A 339 -23.26 -2.39 25.22
N VAL A 340 -21.95 -2.46 25.47
CA VAL A 340 -20.96 -1.50 24.97
C VAL A 340 -20.65 -1.76 23.50
N HIS A 341 -20.65 -0.69 22.71
CA HIS A 341 -20.25 -0.70 21.32
C HIS A 341 -19.12 0.30 21.10
N PHE A 342 -18.04 -0.16 20.46
CA PHE A 342 -16.94 0.69 20.03
C PHE A 342 -16.87 0.71 18.50
N VAL A 343 -17.11 1.89 17.92
CA VAL A 343 -16.90 2.18 16.50
C VAL A 343 -15.55 2.88 16.36
N PRO A 344 -14.47 2.22 15.94
CA PRO A 344 -13.12 2.78 15.95
C PRO A 344 -12.82 3.65 14.71
N ALA A 345 -13.72 4.57 14.36
CA ALA A 345 -13.62 5.43 13.18
C ALA A 345 -12.65 6.63 13.35
N PHE A 346 -11.44 6.40 13.87
CA PHE A 346 -10.47 7.47 14.15
C PHE A 346 -10.16 8.35 12.93
N THR A 347 -10.12 7.75 11.74
CA THR A 347 -9.85 8.43 10.47
C THR A 347 -11.05 8.37 9.51
N GLY A 348 -12.27 8.22 10.04
CA GLY A 348 -13.49 8.00 9.27
C GLY A 348 -13.83 6.52 9.10
N LEU A 349 -14.93 6.25 8.40
CA LEU A 349 -15.37 4.90 8.05
C LEU A 349 -15.07 4.59 6.58
N GLY A 350 -14.41 3.46 6.34
CA GLY A 350 -14.19 2.88 5.02
C GLY A 350 -15.44 2.19 4.46
N ALA A 351 -15.24 1.15 3.65
CA ALA A 351 -16.36 0.41 3.05
C ALA A 351 -17.24 -0.27 4.12
N PRO A 352 -18.58 -0.34 3.92
CA PRO A 352 -19.35 0.19 2.79
C PRO A 352 -19.79 1.67 2.97
N HIS A 353 -19.46 2.29 4.10
CA HIS A 353 -19.97 3.61 4.51
C HIS A 353 -19.32 4.78 3.77
N TRP A 354 -17.99 4.75 3.59
CA TRP A 354 -17.20 5.84 3.00
C TRP A 354 -17.60 7.21 3.57
N ASN A 355 -17.57 7.30 4.91
CA ASN A 355 -17.90 8.51 5.64
C ASN A 355 -16.62 9.06 6.28
N PRO A 356 -15.95 10.04 5.64
CA PRO A 356 -14.71 10.62 6.18
C PRO A 356 -14.92 11.48 7.42
N ASN A 357 -16.17 11.88 7.71
CA ASN A 357 -16.52 12.71 8.86
C ASN A 357 -16.88 11.89 10.11
N ALA A 358 -17.07 10.58 9.97
CA ALA A 358 -17.26 9.71 11.13
C ALA A 358 -16.04 9.79 12.05
N ARG A 359 -16.26 9.70 13.35
CA ARG A 359 -15.21 9.70 14.38
C ARG A 359 -15.41 8.53 15.32
N ALA A 360 -14.35 8.16 16.03
CA ALA A 360 -14.41 7.08 16.99
C ALA A 360 -15.50 7.35 18.04
N THR A 361 -16.28 6.34 18.40
CA THR A 361 -17.41 6.48 19.34
C THR A 361 -17.51 5.22 20.21
N ILE A 362 -17.55 5.42 21.52
CA ILE A 362 -17.90 4.38 22.50
C ILE A 362 -19.29 4.73 23.03
N SER A 363 -20.21 3.77 23.04
CA SER A 363 -21.61 3.96 23.46
C SER A 363 -22.11 2.75 24.23
N GLY A 364 -23.22 2.91 24.97
CA GLY A 364 -23.81 1.83 25.77
C GLY A 364 -23.15 1.61 27.13
N LEU A 365 -22.38 2.58 27.64
CA LEU A 365 -21.75 2.51 28.96
C LEU A 365 -22.81 2.57 30.07
N SER A 366 -22.62 1.76 31.12
CA SER A 366 -23.39 1.81 32.37
C SER A 366 -22.44 1.94 33.57
N ARG A 367 -22.96 2.09 34.79
CA ARG A 367 -22.13 2.17 36.01
C ARG A 367 -21.30 0.90 36.28
N GLY A 368 -21.74 -0.26 35.77
CA GLY A 368 -21.06 -1.54 35.94
C GLY A 368 -20.09 -1.91 34.81
N THR A 369 -19.89 -1.02 33.83
CA THR A 369 -18.97 -1.23 32.71
C THR A 369 -17.51 -1.13 33.12
#